data_AF-A0A0P1FZF4-F1
#
_entry.id   AF-A0A0P1FZF4-F1
#
_cell.length_a   1.000
_cell.length_b   1.000
_cell.length_c   1.000
_cell.angle_alpha   90.00
_cell.angle_beta   90.00
_cell.angle_gamma   90.00
#
_symmetry.space_group_name_H-M   'P 1'
#
loop_
_entity.id
_entity.type
_entity.pdbx_description
1 polymer ?
#
loop_
_entity_poly.entity_id
_entity_poly.type
_entity_poly.pdbx_seq_one_letter_code
_entity_poly.pdbx_strand_id
1 'polypeptide(L)' 'MTDAGASDEVVYVLVKSIFENFDDFKKLHPAFGRLTQEEMVKDGLSAPLHPGAVKYYKEQGWM' A
#
# COMPACT_ATOMS: atom_id res chain seq x y z
N MET A 1 -10.73 -3.56 2.99
CA MET A 1 -12.00 -3.69 2.26
C MET A 1 -12.02 -2.59 1.21
N THR A 2 -11.29 -2.76 0.11
CA THR A 2 -11.39 -1.85 -1.04
C THR A 2 -12.40 -2.47 -1.98
N ASP A 3 -13.51 -1.77 -2.22
CA ASP A 3 -14.54 -2.18 -3.18
C ASP A 3 -13.93 -2.29 -4.59
N ALA A 4 -14.31 -3.32 -5.36
CA ALA A 4 -13.79 -3.53 -6.72
C ALA A 4 -14.28 -2.45 -7.72
N GLY A 5 -15.21 -1.58 -7.32
CA GLY A 5 -15.65 -0.41 -8.07
C GLY A 5 -14.81 0.85 -7.81
N ALA A 6 -13.81 0.81 -6.93
CA ALA A 6 -12.87 1.91 -6.78
C ALA A 6 -11.97 2.01 -8.01
N SER A 7 -11.88 3.20 -8.62
CA SER A 7 -11.04 3.42 -9.79
C SER A 7 -9.57 3.09 -9.50
N ASP A 8 -8.90 2.41 -10.43
CA ASP A 8 -7.49 2.05 -10.34
C ASP A 8 -6.59 3.26 -10.01
N GLU A 9 -6.91 4.41 -10.59
CA GLU A 9 -6.20 5.67 -10.33
C GLU A 9 -6.31 6.10 -8.87
N VAL A 10 -7.50 6.02 -8.28
CA VAL A 10 -7.72 6.40 -6.86
C VAL A 10 -6.91 5.49 -5.95
N VAL A 11 -6.92 4.18 -6.22
CA VAL A 11 -6.15 3.22 -5.42
C VAL A 11 -4.65 3.43 -5.61
N TYR A 12 -4.19 3.69 -6.83
CA TYR A 12 -2.79 4.01 -7.12
C TYR A 12 -2.33 5.26 -6.34
N VAL A 13 -3.09 6.35 -6.44
CA VAL A 13 -2.78 7.61 -5.75
C VAL A 13 -2.78 7.40 -4.24
N LEU A 14 -3.77 6.68 -3.69
CA LEU A 14 -3.85 6.39 -2.27
C LEU A 14 -2.64 5.61 -1.77
N VAL A 15 -2.31 4.50 -2.43
CA VAL A 15 -1.15 3.67 -2.08
C VAL A 15 0.11 4.50 -2.16
N LYS A 16 0.32 5.22 -3.28
CA LYS A 16 1.46 6.12 -3.45
C LYS A 16 1.59 7.13 -2.31
N SER A 17 0.51 7.81 -1.93
CA SER A 17 0.52 8.79 -0.84
C SER A 17 0.90 8.18 0.51
N ILE A 18 0.48 6.94 0.79
CA ILE A 18 0.85 6.24 2.03
C ILE A 18 2.37 5.97 2.08
N PHE A 19 2.93 5.46 0.98
CA PHE A 19 4.35 5.09 0.92
C PHE A 19 5.28 6.30 0.77
N GLU A 20 4.87 7.37 0.09
CA GLU A 20 5.63 8.63 0.01
C GLU A 20 5.67 9.38 1.35
N ASN A 21 4.65 9.22 2.19
CA ASN A 21 4.56 9.83 3.52
C ASN A 21 4.71 8.78 4.62
N PHE A 22 5.52 7.74 4.38
CA PHE A 22 5.55 6.56 5.24
C PHE A 22 5.94 6.88 6.69
N ASP A 23 6.87 7.80 6.90
CA ASP A 23 7.28 8.22 8.25
C ASP A 23 6.12 8.88 9.02
N ASP A 24 5.28 9.66 8.34
CA ASP A 24 4.10 10.27 8.95
C ASP A 24 2.98 9.25 9.15
N PHE A 25 2.81 8.32 8.20
CA PHE A 25 1.91 7.18 8.35
C PHE A 25 2.25 6.36 9.61
N LYS A 26 3.54 6.09 9.86
CA LYS A 26 4.01 5.36 11.04
C LYS A 26 3.70 6.06 12.36
N LYS A 27 3.55 7.40 12.36
CA LYS A 27 3.19 8.18 13.55
C LYS A 27 1.70 8.08 13.89
N LEU A 28 0.84 7.66 12.96
CA LEU A 28 -0.60 7.58 13.18
C LEU A 28 -1.00 6.55 14.23
N HIS A 29 -0.21 5.47 14.38
CA HIS A 29 -0.49 4.45 15.38
C HIS A 29 0.80 3.73 15.83
N PRO A 30 1.01 3.47 17.14
CA PRO A 30 2.22 2.80 17.64
C PRO A 30 2.51 1.45 16.96
N ALA A 31 1.47 0.71 16.56
CA ALA A 31 1.62 -0.56 15.86
C ALA A 31 2.28 -0.43 14.48
N PHE A 32 2.23 0.75 13.85
CA PHE A 32 2.87 0.99 12.55
C PHE A 32 4.36 1.28 12.67
N GLY A 33 4.87 1.58 13.86
CA GLY A 33 6.29 1.88 14.09
C GLY A 33 7.25 0.77 13.65
N ARG A 34 6.79 -0.49 13.66
CA ARG A 34 7.57 -1.66 13.20
C ARG A 34 7.43 -1.97 11.71
N LEU A 35 6.50 -1.34 11.00
CA LEU A 35 6.25 -1.66 9.60
C LEU A 35 7.44 -1.23 8.74
N THR A 36 7.80 -2.10 7.82
CA THR A 36 8.65 -1.81 6.67
C THR A 36 7.82 -1.84 5.40
N GLN A 37 8.25 -1.08 4.38
CA GLN A 37 7.50 -1.00 3.12
C GLN A 37 7.43 -2.36 2.42
N GLU A 38 8.50 -3.15 2.49
CA GLU A 38 8.56 -4.50 1.91
C GLU A 38 7.62 -5.50 2.59
N GLU A 39 7.51 -5.46 3.93
CA GLU A 39 6.57 -6.32 4.68
C GLU A 39 5.12 -5.98 4.34
N MET A 40 4.79 -4.70 4.14
CA MET A 40 3.42 -4.29 3.78
C MET A 40 2.96 -4.80 2.41
N VAL A 41 3.89 -5.15 1.52
CA VAL A 41 3.59 -5.70 0.19
C VAL A 41 3.52 -7.23 0.22
N LYS A 42 4.39 -7.87 1.01
CA LYS A 42 4.57 -9.33 1.03
C LYS A 42 3.67 -10.04 2.05
N ASP A 43 3.41 -9.42 3.20
CA ASP A 43 2.62 -10.02 4.28
C ASP A 43 1.15 -9.60 4.23
N GLY A 44 0.25 -10.55 4.53
CA GLY A 44 -1.16 -10.25 4.77
C GLY A 44 -2.08 -10.29 3.55
N LEU A 45 -1.61 -10.80 2.41
CA LEU A 45 -2.45 -10.98 1.21
C LEU A 45 -3.39 -12.20 1.35
N SER A 46 -4.47 -12.02 2.10
CA SER A 46 -5.59 -12.98 2.15
C SER A 46 -6.53 -12.89 0.94
N ALA A 47 -6.38 -11.84 0.12
CA ALA A 47 -7.12 -11.59 -1.11
C ALA A 47 -6.19 -10.99 -2.18
N PRO A 48 -6.55 -11.08 -3.48
CA PRO A 48 -5.79 -10.45 -4.55
C PRO A 48 -5.62 -8.95 -4.34
N LEU A 49 -4.46 -8.42 -4.70
CA LEU A 49 -4.20 -6.98 -4.67
C LEU A 49 -4.97 -6.26 -5.79
N HIS A 50 -5.42 -5.04 -5.50
CA HIS A 50 -6.06 -4.17 -6.49
C HIS A 50 -5.06 -3.77 -7.59
N PRO A 51 -5.46 -3.68 -8.88
CA PRO A 51 -4.55 -3.35 -9.99
C PRO A 51 -3.78 -2.04 -9.79
N GLY A 52 -4.45 -1.00 -9.28
CA GLY A 52 -3.80 0.27 -8.88
C GLY A 52 -2.66 0.11 -7.86
N ALA A 53 -2.81 -0.76 -6.86
CA ALA A 53 -1.76 -1.04 -5.88
C ALA A 53 -0.60 -1.84 -6.51
N VAL A 54 -0.93 -2.86 -7.31
CA VAL A 54 0.04 -3.69 -8.04
C VAL A 54 0.93 -2.85 -8.94
N LYS A 55 0.36 -1.86 -9.64
CA LYS A 55 1.13 -0.93 -10.49
C LYS A 55 2.21 -0.20 -9.68
N TYR A 56 1.85 0.38 -8.54
CA TYR A 56 2.80 1.10 -7.69
C TYR A 56 3.90 0.19 -7.15
N TYR A 57 3.55 -1.02 -6.67
CA TYR A 57 4.54 -1.96 -6.13
C TYR A 57 5.56 -2.45 -7.16
N LYS A 58 5.12 -2.67 -8.41
CA LYS A 58 6.03 -3.00 -9.52
C LYS A 58 6.98 -1.85 -9.86
N GLU A 59 6.50 -0.60 -9.83
CA GLU A 59 7.34 0.59 -10.06
C GLU A 59 8.43 0.76 -9.00
N GLN A 60 8.15 0.35 -7.75
CA GLN A 60 9.13 0.38 -6.65
C GLN A 60 10.05 -0.86 -6.62
N GLY A 61 9.84 -1.85 -7.48
CA GLY A 61 10.61 -3.10 -7.51
C GLY A 61 10.30 -4.04 -6.33
N TRP A 62 9.13 -3.88 -5.69
CA TRP A 62 8.68 -4.76 -4.60
C TRP A 62 7.91 -5.99 -5.11
N MET A 63 7.65 -6.05 -6.41
CA MET A 63 6.96 -7.13 -7.12
C MET A 63 7.61 -7.41 -8.47
#